data_AF-A0A135WR26-F1
#
_entry.id   AF-A0A135WR26-F1
#
_cell.length_a   1.000
_cell.length_b   1.000
_cell.length_c   1.000
_cell.angle_alpha   90.00
_cell.angle_beta   90.00
_cell.angle_gamma   90.00
#
_symmetry.space_group_name_H-M   'P 1'
#
loop_
_entity.id
_entity.type
_entity.pdbx_description
1 polymer ?
#
loop_
_entity_poly.entity_id
_entity_poly.type
_entity_poly.pdbx_seq_one_letter_code
_entity_poly.pdbx_strand_id
1 'polypeptide(L)'
;MKMYCRDCEQEAEFYPYWKTRCKECQRAKQRAFNRANPDYLKAKNQRRRARLLALPNDLPPQVWTDIQERFGGRCALTDSTDISLEHVIPLENMHLGTTIENVIPLDRTLNMRKSSKNFIDWVFEPEIEALIDEDKLNDLLCYLAEVNGLSVDDYLDFIYWCERNKRTEEEVKSATKTSVELFKESQIKMNV
;
A
#
# COMPACT_ATOMS: atom_id res chain seq x y z
N MET A 1 15.09 31.57 3.52
CA MET A 1 16.41 30.90 3.53
C MET A 1 16.51 30.05 2.27
N LYS A 2 17.47 30.32 1.39
CA LYS A 2 17.66 29.55 0.15
C LYS A 2 18.36 28.23 0.48
N MET A 3 17.94 27.14 -0.17
CA MET A 3 18.46 25.80 0.08
C MET A 3 19.14 25.28 -1.18
N TYR A 4 20.38 24.81 -1.03
CA TYR A 4 21.24 24.40 -2.14
C TYR A 4 21.51 22.90 -2.07
N CYS A 5 21.51 22.25 -3.23
CA CYS A 5 21.73 20.81 -3.32
C CYS A 5 23.19 20.49 -3.00
N ARG A 6 23.45 19.50 -2.12
CA ARG A 6 24.83 19.09 -1.79
C ARG A 6 25.62 18.56 -2.99
N ASP A 7 24.95 18.07 -4.03
CA ASP A 7 25.61 17.43 -5.16
C ASP A 7 25.88 18.38 -6.34
N CYS A 8 24.93 19.27 -6.63
CA CYS A 8 25.02 20.17 -7.78
C CYS A 8 25.16 21.65 -7.38
N GLU A 9 25.07 21.95 -6.08
CA GLU A 9 25.23 23.29 -5.50
C GLU A 9 24.24 24.34 -6.03
N GLN A 10 23.20 23.91 -6.74
CA GLN A 10 22.14 24.77 -7.26
C GLN A 10 20.97 24.88 -6.28
N GLU A 11 20.30 26.03 -6.32
CA GLU A 11 18.95 26.18 -5.79
C GLU A 11 18.00 25.36 -6.67
N ALA A 12 17.30 24.40 -6.09
CA ALA A 12 16.56 23.40 -6.84
C ALA A 12 15.35 22.90 -6.07
N GLU A 13 14.55 22.04 -6.71
CA GLU A 13 13.40 21.40 -6.08
C GLU A 13 13.85 20.19 -5.24
N PHE A 14 13.33 20.09 -4.01
CA PHE A 14 13.65 19.01 -3.07
C PHE A 14 12.41 18.19 -2.71
N TYR A 15 12.64 16.97 -2.21
CA TYR A 15 11.56 16.21 -1.59
C TYR A 15 11.22 16.80 -0.21
N PRO A 16 9.95 16.80 0.22
CA PRO A 16 9.54 17.41 1.49
C PRO A 16 10.33 16.91 2.71
N TYR A 17 10.64 15.61 2.72
CA TYR A 17 11.33 14.89 3.79
C TYR A 17 12.85 14.72 3.58
N TRP A 18 13.37 15.01 2.38
CA TRP A 18 14.81 14.82 2.08
C TRP A 18 15.40 16.09 1.47
N LYS A 19 16.07 16.87 2.32
CA LYS A 19 16.55 18.22 1.98
C LYS A 19 18.05 18.31 1.67
N THR A 20 18.78 17.20 1.67
CA THR A 20 20.24 17.22 1.42
C THR A 20 20.62 17.14 -0.05
N ARG A 21 19.74 16.65 -0.93
CA ARG A 21 19.98 16.48 -2.37
C ARG A 21 18.70 16.74 -3.15
N CYS A 22 18.79 17.47 -4.26
CA CYS A 22 17.62 17.83 -5.08
C CYS A 22 17.01 16.60 -5.78
N LYS A 23 15.76 16.74 -6.24
CA LYS A 23 15.01 15.69 -6.95
C LYS A 23 15.78 15.17 -8.16
N GLU A 24 16.45 16.05 -8.91
CA GLU A 24 17.20 15.68 -10.11
C GLU A 24 18.42 14.82 -9.79
N CYS A 25 19.28 15.26 -8.86
CA CYS A 25 20.47 14.51 -8.45
C CYS A 25 20.11 13.17 -7.80
N GLN A 26 19.00 13.09 -7.05
CA GLN A 26 18.48 11.83 -6.53
C GLN A 26 18.09 10.86 -7.67
N ARG A 27 17.31 11.35 -8.65
CA ARG A 27 16.91 10.56 -9.82
C ARG A 27 18.13 10.14 -10.64
N ALA A 28 19.12 11.01 -10.82
CA ALA A 28 20.35 10.69 -11.54
C ALA A 28 21.13 9.57 -10.84
N LYS A 29 21.29 9.65 -9.51
CA LYS A 29 21.93 8.59 -8.71
C LYS A 29 21.19 7.27 -8.83
N GLN A 30 19.87 7.28 -8.71
CA GLN A 30 19.05 6.07 -8.84
C GLN A 30 19.17 5.46 -10.25
N ARG A 31 19.16 6.29 -11.31
CA ARG A 31 19.38 5.83 -12.69
C ARG A 31 20.76 5.21 -12.87
N ALA A 32 21.81 5.83 -12.32
CA ALA A 32 23.17 5.31 -12.36
C ALA A 32 23.28 3.96 -11.63
N PHE A 33 22.70 3.86 -10.43
CA PHE A 33 22.63 2.61 -9.68
C PHE A 33 21.90 1.51 -10.47
N ASN A 34 20.72 1.81 -11.03
CA ASN A 34 19.94 0.85 -11.81
C ASN A 34 20.70 0.38 -13.06
N ARG A 35 21.41 1.30 -13.74
CA ARG A 35 22.24 0.99 -14.92
C ARG A 35 23.44 0.11 -14.56
N ALA A 36 24.06 0.36 -13.40
CA ALA A 36 25.18 -0.43 -12.90
C ALA A 36 24.75 -1.79 -12.31
N ASN A 37 23.48 -1.94 -11.91
CA ASN A 37 22.95 -3.13 -11.25
C ASN A 37 21.72 -3.70 -11.98
N PRO A 38 21.83 -4.08 -13.28
CA PRO A 38 20.70 -4.58 -14.05
C PRO A 38 20.13 -5.89 -13.46
N ASP A 39 21.00 -6.76 -12.92
CA ASP A 39 20.57 -8.03 -12.33
C ASP A 39 19.79 -7.84 -11.02
N TYR A 40 20.16 -6.85 -10.20
CA TYR A 40 19.36 -6.46 -9.03
C TYR A 40 17.95 -6.05 -9.45
N LEU A 41 17.84 -5.21 -10.48
CA LEU A 41 16.54 -4.73 -10.96
C LEU A 41 15.73 -5.88 -11.58
N LYS A 42 16.37 -6.76 -12.35
CA LYS A 42 15.76 -7.97 -12.89
C LYS A 42 15.24 -8.87 -11.78
N ALA A 43 16.05 -9.19 -10.77
CA ALA A 43 15.65 -10.02 -9.64
C ALA A 43 14.51 -9.38 -8.84
N LYS A 44 14.58 -8.07 -8.56
CA LYS A 44 13.51 -7.31 -7.89
C LYS A 44 12.20 -7.41 -8.67
N ASN A 45 12.23 -7.19 -9.98
CA ASN A 45 11.05 -7.27 -10.84
C ASN A 45 10.50 -8.69 -10.95
N GLN A 46 11.37 -9.70 -11.04
CA GLN A 46 10.97 -11.11 -11.05
C GLN A 46 10.29 -11.50 -9.74
N ARG A 47 10.83 -11.10 -8.58
CA ARG A 47 10.18 -11.31 -7.27
C ARG A 47 8.81 -10.63 -7.23
N ARG A 48 8.71 -9.36 -7.63
CA ARG A 48 7.41 -8.65 -7.68
C ARG A 48 6.41 -9.37 -8.57
N ARG A 49 6.84 -9.81 -9.76
CA ARG A 49 5.99 -10.54 -10.70
C ARG A 49 5.55 -11.88 -10.12
N ALA A 50 6.46 -12.64 -9.50
CA ALA A 50 6.13 -13.93 -8.91
C ALA A 50 5.10 -13.80 -7.77
N ARG A 51 5.24 -12.76 -6.94
CA ARG A 51 4.21 -12.40 -5.94
C ARG A 51 2.86 -12.06 -6.58
N LEU A 52 2.86 -11.21 -7.60
CA LEU A 52 1.65 -10.86 -8.35
C LEU A 52 0.98 -12.07 -9.01
N LEU A 53 1.76 -13.06 -9.45
CA LEU A 53 1.24 -14.29 -10.04
C LEU A 53 0.74 -15.29 -9.00
N ALA A 54 1.29 -15.27 -7.78
CA ALA A 54 0.87 -16.15 -6.70
C ALA A 54 -0.37 -15.62 -5.97
N LEU A 55 -0.53 -14.30 -5.89
CA LEU A 55 -1.66 -13.67 -5.22
C LEU A 55 -2.88 -13.56 -6.15
N PRO A 56 -4.11 -13.58 -5.59
CA PRO A 56 -5.31 -13.32 -6.35
C PRO A 56 -5.23 -11.99 -7.12
N ASN A 57 -5.66 -11.99 -8.37
CA ASN A 57 -5.68 -10.81 -9.23
C ASN A 57 -6.93 -10.85 -10.11
N ASP A 58 -8.06 -11.08 -9.45
CA ASP A 58 -9.37 -11.32 -10.03
C ASP A 58 -10.29 -10.10 -9.98
N LEU A 59 -9.81 -8.93 -9.50
CA LEU A 59 -10.58 -7.68 -9.50
C LEU A 59 -11.11 -7.35 -10.91
N PRO A 60 -12.42 -7.51 -11.17
CA PRO A 60 -12.98 -7.20 -12.47
C PRO A 60 -12.96 -5.69 -12.70
N PRO A 61 -12.78 -5.21 -13.96
CA PRO A 61 -12.80 -3.78 -14.26
C PRO A 61 -14.08 -3.07 -13.78
N GLN A 62 -15.24 -3.74 -13.88
CA GLN A 62 -16.50 -3.19 -13.39
C GLN A 62 -16.49 -2.99 -11.88
N VAL A 63 -15.98 -3.96 -11.11
CA VAL A 63 -15.86 -3.83 -9.64
C VAL A 63 -14.94 -2.66 -9.29
N TRP A 64 -13.87 -2.44 -10.05
CA TRP A 64 -13.05 -1.25 -9.84
C TRP A 64 -13.83 0.05 -10.10
N THR A 65 -14.63 0.11 -11.16
CA THR A 65 -15.54 1.24 -11.41
C THR A 65 -16.53 1.43 -10.25
N ASP A 66 -17.14 0.35 -9.75
CA ASP A 66 -18.08 0.40 -8.63
C ASP A 66 -17.41 0.91 -7.35
N ILE A 67 -16.17 0.50 -7.07
CA ILE A 67 -15.36 1.03 -5.96
C ILE A 67 -15.13 2.53 -6.15
N GLN A 68 -14.75 2.97 -7.35
CA GLN A 68 -14.54 4.40 -7.61
C GLN A 68 -15.85 5.18 -7.39
N GLU A 69 -16.98 4.68 -7.87
CA GLU A 69 -18.29 5.29 -7.69
C GLU A 69 -18.72 5.37 -6.22
N ARG A 70 -18.44 4.33 -5.42
CA ARG A 70 -18.69 4.32 -3.97
C ARG A 70 -17.97 5.46 -3.23
N PHE A 71 -16.78 5.83 -3.70
CA PHE A 71 -16.00 6.97 -3.20
C PHE A 71 -16.18 8.25 -4.03
N GLY A 72 -17.24 8.33 -4.85
CA GLY A 72 -17.61 9.52 -5.63
C GLY A 72 -16.58 9.91 -6.70
N GLY A 73 -15.82 8.94 -7.21
CA GLY A 73 -14.73 9.15 -8.17
C GLY A 73 -13.51 9.85 -7.56
N ARG A 74 -13.36 9.82 -6.23
CA ARG A 74 -12.32 10.52 -5.48
C ARG A 74 -11.51 9.57 -4.61
N CYS A 75 -10.46 10.12 -4.01
CA CYS A 75 -9.65 9.47 -3.01
C CYS A 75 -10.53 9.04 -1.82
N ALA A 76 -10.29 7.83 -1.31
CA ALA A 76 -10.99 7.31 -0.14
C ALA A 76 -10.59 8.00 1.17
N LEU A 77 -9.56 8.85 1.17
CA LEU A 77 -9.08 9.60 2.35
C LEU A 77 -9.13 11.12 2.19
N THR A 78 -9.36 11.63 0.97
CA THR A 78 -9.34 13.09 0.67
C THR A 78 -10.33 13.41 -0.45
N ASP A 79 -10.45 14.67 -0.87
CA ASP A 79 -11.28 15.05 -2.02
C ASP A 79 -10.57 15.00 -3.39
N SER A 80 -9.32 14.52 -3.42
CA SER A 80 -8.52 14.45 -4.64
C SER A 80 -9.17 13.58 -5.71
N THR A 81 -9.16 14.07 -6.96
CA THR A 81 -9.57 13.31 -8.15
C THR A 81 -8.40 12.69 -8.90
N ASP A 82 -7.14 13.00 -8.53
CA ASP A 82 -5.95 12.33 -9.07
C ASP A 82 -5.71 11.02 -8.30
N ILE A 83 -6.56 10.05 -8.58
CA ILE A 83 -6.57 8.76 -7.88
C ILE A 83 -5.79 7.68 -8.63
N SER A 84 -5.31 6.74 -7.83
CA SER A 84 -4.65 5.52 -8.27
C SER A 84 -5.19 4.35 -7.46
N LEU A 85 -5.16 3.15 -8.04
CA LEU A 85 -5.44 1.92 -7.32
C LEU A 85 -4.33 1.68 -6.30
N GLU A 86 -4.70 1.55 -5.03
CA GLU A 86 -3.77 1.24 -3.94
C GLU A 86 -4.14 -0.05 -3.22
N HIS A 87 -3.12 -0.84 -2.87
CA HIS A 87 -3.27 -2.02 -2.02
C HIS A 87 -3.17 -1.65 -0.54
N VAL A 88 -4.25 -1.80 0.23
CA VAL A 88 -4.27 -1.50 1.67
C VAL A 88 -3.22 -2.34 2.40
N ILE A 89 -3.30 -3.67 2.25
CA ILE A 89 -2.27 -4.60 2.69
C ILE A 89 -1.24 -4.75 1.55
N PRO A 90 0.04 -4.42 1.81
CA PRO A 90 1.09 -4.51 0.79
C PRO A 90 1.20 -5.93 0.22
N LEU A 91 1.37 -6.03 -1.10
CA LEU A 91 1.57 -7.32 -1.79
C LEU A 91 2.82 -8.09 -1.29
N GLU A 92 3.76 -7.42 -0.63
CA GLU A 92 4.91 -8.08 -0.02
C GLU A 92 4.59 -8.84 1.27
N ASN A 93 3.43 -8.62 1.88
CA ASN A 93 2.94 -9.42 3.00
C ASN A 93 2.37 -10.77 2.53
N MET A 94 2.10 -10.93 1.23
CA MET A 94 1.64 -12.18 0.62
C MET A 94 0.32 -12.73 1.20
N HIS A 95 -0.56 -11.85 1.66
CA HIS A 95 -1.87 -12.23 2.21
C HIS A 95 -3.04 -11.97 1.27
N LEU A 96 -3.09 -10.78 0.69
CA LEU A 96 -4.12 -10.36 -0.25
C LEU A 96 -3.46 -9.89 -1.55
N GLY A 97 -4.23 -9.91 -2.63
CA GLY A 97 -3.77 -9.51 -3.96
C GLY A 97 -4.46 -8.26 -4.47
N THR A 98 -4.69 -8.18 -5.77
CA THR A 98 -5.52 -7.12 -6.39
C THR A 98 -6.96 -7.61 -6.41
N THR A 99 -7.66 -7.41 -5.30
CA THR A 99 -9.02 -7.88 -5.05
C THR A 99 -9.85 -6.80 -4.36
N ILE A 100 -11.18 -6.93 -4.35
CA ILE A 100 -12.09 -5.94 -3.75
C ILE A 100 -11.77 -5.68 -2.27
N GLU A 101 -11.30 -6.71 -1.57
CA GLU A 101 -10.97 -6.70 -0.15
C GLU A 101 -9.69 -5.92 0.19
N ASN A 102 -8.88 -5.58 -0.82
CA ASN A 102 -7.55 -5.02 -0.61
C ASN A 102 -7.27 -3.75 -1.44
N VAL A 103 -8.17 -3.33 -2.32
CA VAL A 103 -7.92 -2.20 -3.22
C VAL A 103 -8.81 -1.00 -2.94
N ILE A 104 -8.22 0.19 -2.97
CA ILE A 104 -8.92 1.46 -2.73
C ILE A 104 -8.48 2.52 -3.75
N PRO A 105 -9.33 3.54 -4.04
CA PRO A 105 -8.89 4.73 -4.74
C PRO A 105 -8.12 5.61 -3.77
N LEU A 106 -6.83 5.80 -4.00
CA LEU A 106 -6.00 6.68 -3.19
C LEU A 106 -5.37 7.76 -4.05
N ASP A 107 -5.32 8.98 -3.54
CA ASP A 107 -4.56 10.08 -4.14
C ASP A 107 -3.15 9.61 -4.51
N ARG A 108 -2.71 9.90 -5.73
CA ARG A 108 -1.44 9.41 -6.26
C ARG A 108 -0.23 9.82 -5.41
N THR A 109 -0.26 11.00 -4.81
CA THR A 109 0.81 11.48 -3.92
C THR A 109 0.80 10.74 -2.59
N LEU A 110 -0.38 10.53 -2.01
CA LEU A 110 -0.53 9.74 -0.79
C LEU A 110 -0.12 8.27 -1.01
N ASN A 111 -0.52 7.66 -2.14
CA ASN A 111 -0.07 6.31 -2.52
C ASN A 111 1.46 6.21 -2.52
N MET A 112 2.14 7.14 -3.20
CA MET A 112 3.61 7.15 -3.22
C MET A 112 4.23 7.29 -1.82
N ARG A 113 3.57 7.97 -0.88
CA ARG A 113 4.04 8.13 0.51
C ARG A 113 3.77 6.88 1.35
N LYS A 114 2.63 6.22 1.17
CA LYS A 114 2.30 4.95 1.82
C LYS A 114 3.30 3.88 1.46
N SER A 115 3.61 3.71 0.16
CA SER A 115 4.53 2.68 -0.31
C SER A 115 4.13 1.29 0.24
N SER A 116 5.01 0.59 0.95
CA SER A 116 4.73 -0.70 1.59
C SER A 116 4.53 -0.63 3.10
N LYS A 117 4.29 0.57 3.66
CA LYS A 117 3.97 0.72 5.08
C LYS A 117 2.65 0.04 5.43
N ASN A 118 2.52 -0.37 6.70
CA ASN A 118 1.24 -0.73 7.29
C ASN A 118 0.27 0.44 7.13
N PHE A 119 -0.93 0.18 6.61
CA PHE A 119 -1.90 1.24 6.30
C PHE A 119 -2.33 2.00 7.54
N ILE A 120 -2.58 1.30 8.66
CA ILE A 120 -3.05 1.90 9.91
C ILE A 120 -1.97 2.79 10.52
N ASP A 121 -0.77 2.26 10.70
CA ASP A 121 0.35 3.07 11.24
C ASP A 121 0.64 4.27 10.34
N TRP A 122 0.50 4.11 9.01
CA TRP A 122 0.75 5.18 8.05
C TRP A 122 -0.29 6.31 8.10
N VAL A 123 -1.59 6.02 8.23
CA VAL A 123 -2.61 7.08 8.29
C VAL A 123 -2.51 7.91 9.57
N PHE A 124 -1.98 7.33 10.65
CA PHE A 124 -1.73 8.02 11.92
C PHE A 124 -0.31 8.60 12.05
N GLU A 125 0.51 8.59 10.99
CA GLU A 125 1.71 9.43 10.95
C GLU A 125 1.29 10.91 11.00
N PRO A 126 1.86 11.76 11.87
CA PRO A 126 1.38 13.14 12.07
C PRO A 126 1.28 13.97 10.78
N GLU A 127 2.21 13.78 9.84
CA GLU A 127 2.21 14.48 8.55
C GLU A 127 1.19 13.94 7.54
N ILE A 128 0.61 12.77 7.81
CA ILE A 128 -0.43 12.13 7.00
C ILE A 128 -1.80 12.40 7.60
N GLU A 129 -1.94 12.25 8.91
CA GLU A 129 -3.16 12.54 9.66
C GLU A 129 -3.64 13.98 9.38
N ALA A 130 -2.72 14.94 9.32
CA ALA A 130 -3.02 16.33 8.98
C ALA A 130 -3.49 16.58 7.52
N LEU A 131 -3.43 15.57 6.65
CA LEU A 131 -3.78 15.66 5.22
C LEU A 131 -5.05 14.88 4.85
N ILE A 132 -5.57 14.05 5.75
CA ILE A 132 -6.71 13.18 5.49
C ILE A 132 -7.97 13.69 6.17
N ASP A 133 -9.11 13.25 5.66
CA ASP A 133 -10.42 13.49 6.23
C ASP A 133 -10.80 12.30 7.14
N GLU A 134 -11.09 12.59 8.41
CA GLU A 134 -11.40 11.59 9.45
C GLU A 134 -12.69 10.82 9.14
N ASP A 135 -13.74 11.52 8.66
CA ASP A 135 -15.01 10.88 8.30
C ASP A 135 -14.83 9.93 7.13
N LYS A 136 -13.99 10.30 6.15
CA LYS A 136 -13.63 9.42 5.03
C LYS A 136 -12.79 8.23 5.48
N LEU A 137 -11.85 8.41 6.40
CA LEU A 137 -11.09 7.30 6.97
C LEU A 137 -12.03 6.30 7.66
N ASN A 138 -12.98 6.79 8.46
CA ASN A 138 -13.97 5.94 9.12
C ASN A 138 -14.86 5.19 8.11
N ASP A 139 -15.37 5.89 7.08
CA ASP A 139 -16.16 5.28 6.01
C ASP A 139 -15.36 4.20 5.26
N LEU A 140 -14.09 4.47 4.98
CA LEU A 140 -13.19 3.51 4.34
C LEU A 140 -12.95 2.26 5.20
N LEU A 141 -12.71 2.43 6.50
CA LEU A 141 -12.49 1.30 7.41
C LEU A 141 -13.74 0.43 7.54
N CYS A 142 -14.94 1.05 7.61
CA CYS A 142 -16.21 0.34 7.57
C CYS A 142 -16.37 -0.47 6.28
N TYR A 143 -16.13 0.16 5.12
CA TYR A 143 -16.19 -0.52 3.82
C TYR A 143 -15.24 -1.71 3.75
N LEU A 144 -13.97 -1.52 4.15
CA LEU A 144 -12.97 -2.58 4.09
C LEU A 144 -13.30 -3.75 5.03
N ALA A 145 -13.80 -3.46 6.23
CA ALA A 145 -14.26 -4.47 7.17
C ALA A 145 -15.43 -5.28 6.59
N GLU A 146 -16.41 -4.59 5.99
CA GLU A 146 -17.58 -5.21 5.35
C GLU A 146 -17.16 -6.17 4.22
N VAL A 147 -16.35 -5.72 3.27
CA VAL A 147 -15.94 -6.57 2.13
C VAL A 147 -15.03 -7.74 2.56
N ASN A 148 -14.36 -7.62 3.72
CA ASN A 148 -13.59 -8.73 4.31
C ASN A 148 -14.45 -9.64 5.21
N GLY A 149 -15.72 -9.32 5.45
CA GLY A 149 -16.60 -10.07 6.36
C GLY A 149 -16.08 -10.07 7.81
N LEU A 150 -15.62 -8.91 8.27
CA LEU A 150 -15.06 -8.65 9.59
C LEU A 150 -15.77 -7.44 10.25
N SER A 151 -15.66 -7.33 11.57
CA SER A 151 -15.93 -6.06 12.25
C SER A 151 -14.78 -5.08 11.97
N VAL A 152 -14.97 -3.78 12.24
CA VAL A 152 -13.89 -2.80 12.08
C VAL A 152 -12.70 -3.15 12.97
N ASP A 153 -12.94 -3.49 14.24
CA ASP A 153 -11.88 -3.89 15.18
C ASP A 153 -11.12 -5.14 14.69
N ASP A 154 -11.86 -6.17 14.26
CA ASP A 154 -11.24 -7.39 13.70
C ASP A 154 -10.45 -7.09 12.41
N TYR A 155 -10.89 -6.12 11.61
CA TYR A 155 -10.19 -5.72 10.40
C TYR A 155 -8.86 -5.00 10.71
N LEU A 156 -8.84 -4.15 11.74
CA LEU A 156 -7.60 -3.53 12.22
C LEU A 156 -6.61 -4.61 12.70
N ASP A 157 -7.09 -5.55 13.51
CA ASP A 157 -6.29 -6.68 13.97
C ASP A 157 -5.81 -7.56 12.82
N PHE A 158 -6.65 -7.77 11.80
CA PHE A 158 -6.30 -8.51 10.60
C PHE A 158 -5.16 -7.84 9.82
N ILE A 159 -5.15 -6.51 9.67
CA ILE A 159 -4.05 -5.79 9.01
C ILE A 159 -2.72 -6.03 9.74
N TYR A 160 -2.71 -5.86 11.06
CA TYR A 160 -1.51 -6.10 11.85
C TYR A 160 -1.09 -7.57 11.85
N TRP A 161 -2.05 -8.49 11.88
CA TRP A 161 -1.78 -9.91 11.77
C TRP A 161 -1.12 -10.25 10.43
N CYS A 162 -1.59 -9.69 9.31
CA CYS A 162 -0.97 -9.86 8.01
C CYS A 162 0.47 -9.35 7.93
N GLU A 163 0.79 -8.24 8.63
CA GLU A 163 2.16 -7.74 8.68
C GLU A 163 3.09 -8.64 9.50
N ARG A 164 2.58 -9.20 10.62
CA ARG A 164 3.35 -10.07 11.52
C ARG A 164 3.50 -11.49 10.98
N ASN A 165 2.58 -11.95 10.12
CA ASN A 165 2.50 -13.32 9.63
C ASN A 165 2.75 -13.44 8.13
N LYS A 166 3.65 -12.60 7.58
CA LYS A 166 3.95 -12.57 6.14
C LYS A 166 4.21 -13.97 5.59
N ARG A 167 3.66 -14.22 4.42
CA ARG A 167 3.74 -15.53 3.75
C ARG A 167 4.83 -15.55 2.69
N THR A 168 5.30 -16.74 2.40
CA THR A 168 6.14 -17.07 1.25
C THR A 168 5.29 -17.35 0.02
N GLU A 169 5.91 -17.34 -1.16
CA GLU A 169 5.23 -17.67 -2.41
C GLU A 169 4.71 -19.11 -2.41
N GLU A 170 5.49 -20.03 -1.82
CA GLU A 170 5.15 -21.43 -1.66
C GLU A 170 3.93 -21.63 -0.76
N GLU A 171 3.86 -20.91 0.38
CA GLU A 171 2.71 -20.93 1.27
C GLU A 171 1.45 -20.34 0.63
N VAL A 172 1.58 -19.35 -0.25
CA VAL A 172 0.44 -18.83 -1.02
C VAL A 172 -0.06 -19.84 -2.04
N LYS A 173 0.84 -20.43 -2.83
CA LYS A 173 0.46 -21.41 -3.86
C LYS A 173 -0.14 -22.70 -3.31
N SER A 174 0.26 -23.10 -2.10
CA SER A 174 -0.20 -24.33 -1.45
C SER A 174 -1.40 -24.11 -0.52
N ALA A 175 -1.85 -22.87 -0.34
CA ALA A 175 -2.92 -22.60 0.59
C ALA A 175 -4.28 -23.10 0.11
N THR A 176 -4.98 -23.70 1.06
CA THR A 176 -6.38 -24.13 0.92
C THR A 176 -7.36 -23.20 1.64
N LYS A 177 -6.84 -22.21 2.38
CA LYS A 177 -7.59 -21.22 3.14
C LYS A 177 -7.20 -19.81 2.74
N THR A 178 -8.16 -18.91 2.78
CA THR A 178 -7.98 -17.47 2.64
C THR A 178 -7.21 -16.90 3.84
N SER A 179 -6.64 -15.71 3.67
CA SER A 179 -5.95 -15.02 4.77
C SER A 179 -6.90 -14.67 5.93
N VAL A 180 -8.17 -14.35 5.63
CA VAL A 180 -9.19 -14.08 6.65
C VAL A 180 -9.53 -15.34 7.45
N GLU A 181 -9.65 -16.51 6.81
CA GLU A 181 -9.86 -17.78 7.52
C GLU A 181 -8.67 -18.12 8.43
N LEU A 182 -7.44 -17.95 7.93
CA LEU A 182 -6.23 -18.16 8.75
C LEU A 182 -6.17 -17.21 9.94
N PHE A 183 -6.57 -15.95 9.76
CA PHE A 183 -6.68 -14.97 10.85
C PHE A 183 -7.71 -15.41 11.89
N LYS A 184 -8.94 -15.76 11.47
CA LYS A 184 -10.01 -16.23 12.38
C LYS A 184 -9.57 -17.46 13.18
N GLU A 185 -8.85 -18.40 12.57
CA GLU A 185 -8.28 -19.56 13.27
C GLU A 185 -7.19 -19.20 14.28
N SER A 186 -6.40 -18.16 14.01
CA SER A 186 -5.37 -17.69 14.94
C SER A 186 -5.98 -17.10 16.22
N GLN A 187 -7.13 -16.42 16.12
CA GLN A 187 -7.84 -15.85 17.27
C GLN A 187 -8.45 -16.94 18.16
N ILE A 188 -8.98 -18.01 17.56
CA ILE A 188 -9.53 -19.15 18.33
C ILE A 188 -8.44 -19.79 19.20
N LYS A 189 -7.23 -19.96 18.66
CA LYS A 189 -6.10 -20.60 19.38
C LYS A 189 -5.54 -19.76 20.54
N MET A 190 -5.81 -18.46 20.58
CA MET A 190 -5.41 -17.59 21.69
C MET A 190 -6.40 -17.63 22.86
N ASN A 191 -7.63 -18.09 22.61
CA ASN A 191 -8.72 -18.13 23.58
C ASN A 191 -8.93 -19.53 24.20
N VAL A 192 -8.02 -20.47 23.95
CA VAL A 192 -7.98 -21.84 24.51
C VAL A 192 -6.71 -21.99 25.35
#